data_AF-A0A915LI79-F1
#
_entry.id   AF-A0A915LI79-F1
#
_cell.length_a   1.000
_cell.length_b   1.000
_cell.length_c   1.000
_cell.angle_alpha   90.00
_cell.angle_beta   90.00
_cell.angle_gamma   90.00
#
_symmetry.space_group_name_H-M   'P 1'
#
loop_
_entity.id
_entity.type
_entity.pdbx_description
1 polymer ?
#
loop_
_entity_poly.entity_id
_entity_poly.type
_entity_poly.pdbx_seq_one_letter_code
_entity_poly.pdbx_strand_id
1 'polypeptide(L)'
;MFFLATAPDSPRALLTSGKEDKALKSLQFYQNSEDWIISMKDIRTELSEQYREEHFLLKQNGSASALIIMKSRFSTGKFVYPLMLGAFILTFTHLDDWLWISYSTQAFENAGVPTVIAQKSSLWMSIPQAMISIALLCCFEEISRRQLLILPTIGSVFCALISIYVVLSSGALISPKHLPVIAALDLCNAAVASASAYSIVPELFPQKDRIMGTALIGMTQNLFGGFLTTIALPLMNQWGIEKFQSLFLRIYRLYAINLLEVQEYIHLY
;
A
#
# COMPACT_ATOMS: atom_id res chain seq x y z
N MET A 1 9.73 7.51 24.91
CA MET A 1 9.42 8.96 24.89
C MET A 1 10.67 9.82 24.73
N PHE A 2 11.80 9.47 25.36
CA PHE A 2 13.09 10.16 25.20
C PHE A 2 13.48 10.40 23.73
N PHE A 3 13.46 9.36 22.89
CA PHE A 3 13.78 9.47 21.46
C PHE A 3 12.93 10.48 20.68
N LEU A 4 11.62 10.57 20.98
CA LEU A 4 10.73 11.55 20.34
C LEU A 4 10.97 12.96 20.86
N ALA A 5 11.34 13.11 22.14
CA ALA A 5 11.65 14.41 22.73
C ALA A 5 12.99 14.99 22.22
N THR A 6 13.89 14.13 21.75
CA THR A 6 15.22 14.51 21.24
C THR A 6 15.30 14.62 19.72
N ALA A 7 14.32 14.09 18.98
CA ALA A 7 14.30 14.14 17.53
C ALA A 7 13.93 15.54 17.01
N PRO A 8 14.68 16.13 16.06
CA PRO A 8 14.30 17.39 15.42
C PRO A 8 12.97 17.28 14.65
N ASP A 9 12.22 18.38 14.56
CA ASP A 9 11.01 18.41 13.72
C ASP A 9 11.35 18.28 12.22
N SER A 10 10.38 17.86 11.41
CA SER A 10 10.52 17.78 9.95
C SER A 10 11.05 19.10 9.35
N PRO A 11 12.16 19.08 8.58
CA PRO A 11 12.70 20.28 7.94
C PRO A 11 11.69 21.05 7.09
N ARG A 12 10.85 20.31 6.35
CA ARG A 12 9.78 20.88 5.51
C ARG A 12 8.76 21.65 6.34
N ALA A 13 8.35 21.09 7.48
CA ALA A 13 7.39 21.75 8.38
C ALA A 13 7.99 23.03 9.00
N LEU A 14 9.27 22.99 9.38
CA LEU A 14 10.00 24.14 9.91
C LEU A 14 10.16 25.26 8.87
N LEU A 15 10.47 24.92 7.60
CA LEU A 15 10.52 25.87 6.50
C LEU A 15 9.16 26.51 6.19
N THR A 16 8.11 25.70 6.17
CA THR A 16 6.74 26.19 5.98
C THR A 16 6.35 27.17 7.09
N SER A 17 6.86 26.96 8.31
CA SER A 17 6.64 27.82 9.46
C SER A 17 7.58 29.04 9.54
N GLY A 18 8.43 29.27 8.53
CA GLY A 18 9.41 30.36 8.50
C GLY A 18 10.61 30.20 9.44
N LYS A 19 10.83 29.01 10.02
CA LYS A 19 11.91 28.73 10.98
C LYS A 19 13.14 28.13 10.27
N GLU A 20 13.76 28.89 9.39
CA GLU A 20 14.85 28.40 8.52
C GLU A 20 16.06 27.84 9.28
N ASP A 21 16.51 28.53 10.34
CA ASP A 21 17.68 28.09 11.12
C ASP A 21 17.45 26.73 11.79
N LYS A 22 16.22 26.46 12.21
CA LYS A 22 15.84 25.17 12.80
C LYS A 22 15.72 24.10 11.73
N ALA A 23 15.20 24.45 10.55
CA ALA A 23 15.13 23.52 9.43
C ALA A 23 16.51 23.06 8.98
N LEU A 24 17.48 23.99 8.94
CA LEU A 24 18.88 23.69 8.65
C LEU A 24 19.47 22.69 9.66
N LYS A 25 19.32 22.96 10.97
CA LYS A 25 19.79 22.04 12.02
C LYS A 25 19.13 20.67 11.94
N SER A 26 17.85 20.63 11.56
CA SER A 26 17.13 19.38 11.36
C SER A 26 17.68 18.60 10.15
N LEU A 27 17.93 19.26 9.01
CA LEU A 27 18.54 18.59 7.84
C LEU A 27 19.94 18.07 8.15
N GLN A 28 20.77 18.87 8.82
CA GLN A 28 22.13 18.47 9.23
C GLN A 28 22.13 17.29 10.22
N PHE A 29 21.05 17.10 10.96
CA PHE A 29 20.89 15.94 11.84
C PHE A 29 20.49 14.67 11.08
N TYR A 30 19.61 14.79 10.09
CA TYR A 30 19.06 13.63 9.36
C TYR A 30 19.86 13.21 8.13
N GLN A 31 20.71 14.08 7.59
CA GLN A 31 21.41 13.87 6.32
C GLN A 31 22.92 13.96 6.50
N ASN A 32 23.66 13.33 5.59
CA ASN A 32 25.11 13.45 5.53
C ASN A 32 25.52 14.90 5.23
N SER A 33 26.78 15.23 5.53
CA SER A 33 27.26 16.61 5.68
C SER A 33 27.17 17.52 4.45
N GLU A 34 26.81 17.01 3.27
CA GLU A 34 26.68 17.80 2.03
C GLU A 34 25.30 17.68 1.36
N ASP A 35 24.56 16.58 1.55
CA ASP A 35 23.24 16.35 0.92
C ASP A 35 22.17 17.34 1.40
N TRP A 36 22.35 17.90 2.59
CA TRP A 36 21.44 18.90 3.16
C TRP A 36 21.37 20.18 2.35
N ILE A 37 22.43 20.54 1.63
CA ILE A 37 22.46 21.76 0.81
C ILE A 37 21.49 21.62 -0.36
N ILE A 38 21.54 20.45 -1.03
CA ILE A 38 20.68 20.12 -2.17
C ILE A 38 19.23 20.02 -1.68
N SER A 39 19.00 19.26 -0.61
CA SER A 39 17.66 19.11 -0.01
C SER A 39 17.04 20.45 0.40
N MET A 40 17.83 21.35 1.00
CA MET A 40 17.35 22.68 1.39
C MET A 40 16.92 23.52 0.18
N LYS A 41 17.69 23.44 -0.92
CA LYS A 41 17.38 24.15 -2.18
C LYS A 41 16.10 23.58 -2.81
N ASP A 42 15.96 22.27 -2.85
CA ASP A 42 14.80 21.59 -3.45
C ASP A 42 13.52 21.94 -2.70
N ILE A 43 13.53 21.85 -1.36
CA ILE A 43 12.37 22.18 -0.52
C ILE A 43 12.00 23.66 -0.66
N ARG A 44 12.98 24.58 -0.72
CA ARG A 44 12.70 26.01 -0.92
C ARG A 44 12.09 26.29 -2.28
N THR A 45 12.60 25.66 -3.34
CA THR A 45 12.09 25.82 -4.69
C THR A 45 10.64 25.36 -4.75
N GLU A 46 10.35 24.18 -4.19
CA GLU A 46 8.99 23.64 -4.08
C GLU A 46 8.03 24.58 -3.34
N LEU A 47 8.41 25.07 -2.16
CA LEU A 47 7.57 25.98 -1.38
C LEU A 47 7.29 27.28 -2.14
N SER A 48 8.27 27.80 -2.87
CA SER A 48 8.11 29.03 -3.66
C SER A 48 7.10 28.87 -4.80
N GLU A 49 7.09 27.70 -5.45
CA GLU A 49 6.11 27.38 -6.49
C GLU A 49 4.70 27.24 -5.90
N GLN A 50 4.59 26.58 -4.75
CA GLN A 50 3.32 26.42 -4.05
C GLN A 50 2.73 27.77 -3.63
N TYR A 51 3.53 28.67 -3.04
CA TYR A 51 3.08 30.01 -2.67
C TYR A 51 2.63 30.83 -3.89
N ARG A 52 3.33 30.71 -5.03
CA ARG A 52 2.97 31.41 -6.27
C ARG A 52 1.59 30.97 -6.78
N GLU A 53 1.30 29.68 -6.72
CA GLU A 53 0.01 29.12 -7.14
C GLU A 53 -1.12 29.51 -6.19
N GLU A 54 -0.89 29.45 -4.87
CA GLU A 54 -1.85 29.92 -3.87
C GLU A 54 -2.17 31.40 -4.05
N HIS A 55 -1.16 32.24 -4.30
CA HIS A 55 -1.33 33.67 -4.56
C HIS A 55 -2.09 33.94 -5.87
N PHE A 56 -1.91 33.10 -6.90
CA PHE A 56 -2.71 33.17 -8.13
C PHE A 56 -4.19 32.85 -7.87
N LEU A 57 -4.47 31.79 -7.11
CA LEU A 57 -5.84 31.39 -6.74
C LEU A 57 -6.53 32.43 -5.85
N LEU A 58 -5.79 33.03 -4.91
CA LEU A 58 -6.25 34.17 -4.10
C LEU A 58 -6.69 35.33 -4.97
N LYS A 59 -5.87 35.70 -5.97
CA LYS A 59 -6.14 36.79 -6.90
C LYS A 59 -7.37 36.53 -7.78
N GLN A 60 -7.62 35.25 -8.11
CA GLN A 60 -8.74 34.86 -8.97
C GLN A 60 -10.07 34.76 -8.21
N ASN A 61 -10.07 34.23 -6.97
CA ASN A 61 -11.30 33.86 -6.26
C ASN A 61 -11.61 34.71 -5.02
N GLY A 62 -10.76 35.69 -4.67
CA GLY A 62 -10.97 36.60 -3.53
C GLY A 62 -10.88 35.95 -2.14
N SER A 63 -10.80 34.62 -2.07
CA SER A 63 -10.62 33.83 -0.85
C SER A 63 -9.91 32.51 -1.18
N ALA A 64 -8.77 32.25 -0.53
CA ALA A 64 -8.13 30.93 -0.53
C ALA A 64 -8.57 30.14 0.69
N SER A 65 -9.87 29.86 0.78
CA SER A 65 -10.32 28.81 1.68
C SER A 65 -9.78 27.47 1.18
N ALA A 66 -9.24 26.65 2.09
CA ALA A 66 -8.74 25.31 1.80
C ALA A 66 -9.78 24.45 1.05
N LEU A 67 -11.08 24.67 1.31
CA LEU A 67 -12.19 24.04 0.61
C LEU A 67 -12.28 24.39 -0.87
N ILE A 68 -11.99 25.64 -1.24
CA ILE A 68 -12.03 26.10 -2.65
C ILE A 68 -10.85 25.49 -3.41
N ILE A 69 -9.67 25.46 -2.79
CA ILE A 69 -8.47 24.82 -3.34
C ILE A 69 -8.70 23.31 -3.50
N MET A 70 -9.29 22.66 -2.51
CA MET A 70 -9.65 21.25 -2.59
C MET A 70 -10.64 21.01 -3.74
N LYS A 71 -11.72 21.80 -3.81
CA LYS A 71 -12.74 21.67 -4.86
C LYS A 71 -12.15 21.89 -6.27
N SER A 72 -11.23 22.84 -6.43
CA SER A 72 -10.58 23.09 -7.73
C SER A 72 -9.70 21.90 -8.16
N ARG A 73 -8.99 21.26 -7.22
CA ARG A 73 -8.20 20.04 -7.49
C ARG A 73 -9.06 18.92 -8.04
N PHE A 74 -10.22 18.65 -7.43
CA PHE A 74 -11.16 17.62 -7.93
C PHE A 74 -11.83 17.99 -9.25
N SER A 75 -12.07 19.28 -9.51
CA SER A 75 -12.75 19.74 -10.73
C SER A 75 -11.93 19.55 -12.00
N THR A 76 -10.59 19.53 -11.91
CA THR A 76 -9.72 19.46 -13.11
C THR A 76 -9.47 18.03 -13.60
N GLY A 77 -9.90 16.99 -12.87
CA GLY A 77 -9.68 15.59 -13.19
C GLY A 77 -8.22 15.10 -13.04
N LYS A 78 -7.23 16.00 -13.13
CA LYS A 78 -5.80 15.71 -13.01
C LYS A 78 -5.38 15.15 -11.65
N PHE A 79 -6.10 15.52 -10.59
CA PHE A 79 -5.91 14.95 -9.25
C PHE A 79 -6.69 13.63 -9.07
N VAL A 80 -7.85 13.52 -9.72
CA VAL A 80 -8.77 12.39 -9.54
C VAL A 80 -8.20 11.11 -10.14
N TYR A 81 -7.56 11.17 -11.30
CA TYR A 81 -6.99 9.98 -11.92
C TYR A 81 -5.88 9.33 -11.07
N PRO A 82 -4.82 10.05 -10.62
CA PRO A 82 -3.84 9.53 -9.67
C PRO A 82 -4.47 9.03 -8.35
N LEU A 83 -5.50 9.73 -7.86
CA LEU A 83 -6.23 9.32 -6.65
C LEU A 83 -6.92 7.98 -6.81
N MET A 84 -7.69 7.81 -7.89
CA MET A 84 -8.39 6.57 -8.17
C MET A 84 -7.41 5.43 -8.45
N LEU A 85 -6.35 5.70 -9.23
CA LEU A 85 -5.33 4.71 -9.55
C LEU A 85 -4.57 4.25 -8.31
N GLY A 86 -4.11 5.19 -7.47
CA GLY A 86 -3.40 4.85 -6.24
C GLY A 86 -4.30 4.16 -5.22
N ALA A 87 -5.57 4.58 -5.09
CA ALA A 87 -6.54 3.89 -4.26
C ALA A 87 -6.80 2.46 -4.75
N PHE A 88 -6.92 2.27 -6.06
CA PHE A 88 -7.08 0.96 -6.68
C PHE A 88 -5.88 0.07 -6.39
N ILE A 89 -4.66 0.49 -6.76
CA ILE A 89 -3.43 -0.27 -6.54
C ILE A 89 -3.30 -0.66 -5.06
N LEU A 90 -3.34 0.32 -4.15
CA LEU A 90 -3.08 0.07 -2.74
C LEU A 90 -4.16 -0.80 -2.07
N THR A 91 -5.43 -0.64 -2.45
CA THR A 91 -6.51 -1.43 -1.86
C THR A 91 -6.46 -2.89 -2.31
N PHE A 92 -6.17 -3.14 -3.59
CA PHE A 92 -6.17 -4.50 -4.13
C PHE A 92 -4.89 -5.28 -3.83
N THR A 93 -3.74 -4.62 -3.61
CA THR A 93 -2.53 -5.33 -3.16
C THR A 93 -2.68 -5.92 -1.76
N HIS A 94 -3.54 -5.34 -0.92
CA HIS A 94 -3.77 -5.79 0.47
C HIS A 94 -4.98 -6.71 0.65
N LEU A 95 -5.65 -7.11 -0.43
CA LEU A 95 -6.88 -7.91 -0.34
C LEU A 95 -6.63 -9.23 0.42
N ASP A 96 -5.61 -9.99 0.01
CA ASP A 96 -5.20 -11.26 0.65
C ASP A 96 -4.59 -11.07 2.05
N ASP A 97 -3.79 -10.01 2.24
CA ASP A 97 -3.18 -9.68 3.53
C ASP A 97 -4.23 -9.59 4.64
N TRP A 98 -5.32 -8.87 4.37
CA TRP A 98 -6.38 -8.68 5.37
C TRP A 98 -7.05 -9.99 5.76
N LEU A 99 -7.23 -10.93 4.82
CA LEU A 99 -7.81 -12.23 5.11
C LEU A 99 -6.86 -13.05 6.00
N TRP A 100 -5.62 -13.22 5.55
CA TRP A 100 -4.68 -14.10 6.23
C TRP A 100 -4.26 -13.54 7.59
N ILE A 101 -3.96 -12.24 7.67
CA ILE A 101 -3.54 -11.62 8.94
C ILE A 101 -4.69 -11.63 9.96
N SER A 102 -5.92 -11.39 9.54
CA SER A 102 -7.05 -11.28 10.48
C SER A 102 -7.66 -12.62 10.86
N TYR A 103 -7.73 -13.58 9.91
CA TYR A 103 -8.55 -14.79 10.06
C TYR A 103 -7.85 -16.09 9.65
N SER A 104 -6.52 -16.11 9.50
CA SER A 104 -5.75 -17.32 9.12
C SER A 104 -6.08 -18.55 9.96
N THR A 105 -6.16 -18.41 11.29
CA THR A 105 -6.45 -19.55 12.18
C THR A 105 -7.82 -20.15 11.86
N GLN A 106 -8.86 -19.32 11.78
CA GLN A 106 -10.21 -19.76 11.44
C GLN A 106 -10.28 -20.30 10.02
N ALA A 107 -9.57 -19.70 9.07
CA ALA A 107 -9.47 -20.17 7.70
C ALA A 107 -8.87 -21.59 7.63
N PHE A 108 -7.80 -21.85 8.39
CA PHE A 108 -7.19 -23.17 8.47
C PHE A 108 -8.08 -24.19 9.18
N GLU A 109 -8.73 -23.80 10.26
CA GLU A 109 -9.70 -24.66 10.97
C GLU A 109 -10.88 -25.05 10.09
N ASN A 110 -11.47 -24.08 9.37
CA ASN A 110 -12.56 -24.30 8.44
C ASN A 110 -12.15 -25.22 7.27
N ALA A 111 -10.87 -25.20 6.88
CA ALA A 111 -10.32 -26.12 5.89
C ALA A 111 -10.05 -27.54 6.45
N GLY A 112 -10.21 -27.77 7.76
CA GLY A 112 -10.01 -29.05 8.42
C GLY A 112 -8.63 -29.25 9.06
N VAL A 113 -7.85 -28.17 9.25
CA VAL A 113 -6.59 -28.23 10.02
C VAL A 113 -6.91 -28.24 11.52
N PRO A 114 -6.31 -29.14 12.33
CA PRO A 114 -6.53 -29.13 13.78
C PRO A 114 -6.14 -27.79 14.41
N THR A 115 -6.95 -27.28 15.35
CA THR A 115 -6.77 -25.97 16.02
C THR A 115 -5.35 -25.69 16.51
N VAL A 116 -4.72 -26.65 17.20
CA VAL A 116 -3.35 -26.46 17.73
C VAL A 116 -2.33 -26.26 16.61
N ILE A 117 -2.52 -26.92 15.47
CA ILE A 117 -1.66 -26.77 14.30
C ILE A 117 -1.99 -25.46 13.59
N ALA A 118 -3.27 -25.15 13.40
CA ALA A 118 -3.74 -23.91 12.79
C ALA A 118 -3.17 -22.68 13.50
N GLN A 119 -3.29 -22.58 14.82
CA GLN A 119 -2.76 -21.47 15.62
C GLN A 119 -1.24 -21.31 15.48
N LYS A 120 -0.49 -22.44 15.55
CA LYS A 120 0.96 -22.40 15.35
C LYS A 120 1.31 -21.95 13.94
N SER A 121 0.65 -22.48 12.93
CA SER A 121 0.90 -22.15 11.53
C SER A 121 0.58 -20.69 11.20
N SER A 122 -0.49 -20.12 11.77
CA SER A 122 -0.82 -18.69 11.65
C SER A 122 0.27 -17.77 12.22
N LEU A 123 0.96 -18.20 13.29
CA LEU A 123 2.11 -17.48 13.80
C LEU A 123 3.29 -17.58 12.82
N TRP A 124 3.65 -18.82 12.43
CA TRP A 124 4.83 -19.09 11.62
C TRP A 124 4.76 -18.52 10.20
N MET A 125 3.57 -18.37 9.60
CA MET A 125 3.41 -17.82 8.25
C MET A 125 3.86 -16.37 8.10
N SER A 126 3.88 -15.59 9.19
CA SER A 126 4.31 -14.18 9.17
C SER A 126 5.83 -14.01 9.09
N ILE A 127 6.61 -15.04 9.49
CA ILE A 127 8.07 -14.94 9.53
C ILE A 127 8.67 -14.85 8.11
N PRO A 128 8.33 -15.74 7.15
CA PRO A 128 8.78 -15.59 5.77
C PRO A 128 8.42 -14.23 5.17
N GLN A 129 7.21 -13.73 5.44
CA GLN A 129 6.74 -12.43 4.97
C GLN A 129 7.61 -11.28 5.49
N ALA A 130 7.95 -11.31 6.79
CA ALA A 130 8.86 -10.32 7.38
C ALA A 130 10.28 -10.41 6.78
N MET A 131 10.79 -11.63 6.55
CA MET A 131 12.10 -11.83 5.93
C MET A 131 12.15 -11.27 4.51
N ILE A 132 11.12 -11.51 3.69
CA ILE A 132 11.04 -10.93 2.34
C ILE A 132 10.96 -9.41 2.39
N SER A 133 10.17 -8.85 3.32
CA SER A 133 10.08 -7.39 3.48
C SER A 133 11.45 -6.76 3.77
N ILE A 134 12.28 -7.41 4.60
CA ILE A 134 13.65 -6.95 4.89
C ILE A 134 14.56 -7.15 3.66
N ALA A 135 14.49 -8.30 3.00
CA ALA A 135 15.30 -8.58 1.82
C ALA A 135 15.00 -7.60 0.68
N LEU A 136 13.74 -7.17 0.55
CA LEU A 136 13.33 -6.21 -0.46
C LEU A 136 14.10 -4.90 -0.33
N LEU A 137 14.41 -4.44 0.89
CA LEU A 137 15.18 -3.20 1.12
C LEU A 137 16.54 -3.22 0.41
N CYS A 138 17.13 -4.39 0.18
CA CYS A 138 18.43 -4.52 -0.49
C CYS A 138 18.34 -4.50 -2.02
N CYS A 139 17.20 -4.85 -2.62
CA CYS A 139 17.06 -5.00 -4.07
C CYS A 139 15.91 -4.19 -4.68
N PHE A 140 15.18 -3.41 -3.87
CA PHE A 140 14.01 -2.65 -4.30
C PHE A 140 14.31 -1.62 -5.38
N GLU A 141 15.50 -1.03 -5.35
CA GLU A 141 15.90 -0.01 -6.31
C GLU A 141 16.32 -0.61 -7.66
N GLU A 142 16.74 -1.87 -7.69
CA GLU A 142 17.23 -2.54 -8.90
C GLU A 142 16.10 -3.11 -9.77
N ILE A 143 14.92 -3.35 -9.19
CA ILE A 143 13.79 -3.98 -9.87
C ILE A 143 12.77 -2.90 -10.26
N SER A 144 12.27 -3.00 -11.49
CA SER A 144 11.23 -2.08 -11.96
C SER A 144 9.97 -2.16 -11.08
N ARG A 145 9.42 -1.00 -10.72
CA ARG A 145 8.16 -0.87 -9.96
C ARG A 145 7.03 -1.71 -10.57
N ARG A 146 6.99 -1.78 -11.90
CA ARG A 146 6.07 -2.60 -12.69
C ARG A 146 6.17 -4.08 -12.37
N GLN A 147 7.37 -4.64 -12.42
CA GLN A 147 7.59 -6.06 -12.16
C GLN A 147 7.25 -6.41 -10.71
N LEU A 148 7.58 -5.52 -9.77
CA LEU A 148 7.27 -5.71 -8.36
C LEU A 148 5.78 -5.64 -8.01
N LEU A 149 4.93 -5.10 -8.88
CA LEU A 149 3.47 -5.19 -8.74
C LEU A 149 2.90 -6.42 -9.46
N ILE A 150 3.30 -6.68 -10.71
CA ILE A 150 2.70 -7.73 -11.52
C ILE A 150 3.10 -9.12 -11.05
N LEU A 151 4.40 -9.36 -10.85
CA LEU A 151 4.89 -10.71 -10.60
C LEU A 151 4.30 -11.29 -9.30
N PRO A 152 4.22 -10.52 -8.19
CA PRO A 152 3.57 -11.03 -6.99
C PRO A 152 2.06 -11.15 -7.14
N THR A 153 1.39 -10.26 -7.89
CA THR A 153 -0.05 -10.40 -8.17
C THR A 153 -0.36 -11.70 -8.92
N ILE A 154 0.45 -12.05 -9.93
CA ILE A 154 0.35 -13.33 -10.62
C ILE A 154 0.61 -14.48 -9.65
N GLY A 155 1.62 -14.35 -8.78
CA GLY A 155 1.92 -15.29 -7.71
C GLY A 155 0.74 -15.55 -6.77
N SER A 156 0.04 -14.51 -6.33
CA SER A 156 -1.16 -14.60 -5.50
C SER A 156 -2.33 -15.26 -6.22
N VAL A 157 -2.53 -14.99 -7.51
CA VAL A 157 -3.52 -15.71 -8.34
C VAL A 157 -3.23 -17.22 -8.36
N PHE A 158 -1.97 -17.62 -8.50
CA PHE A 158 -1.58 -19.03 -8.42
C PHE A 158 -1.80 -19.61 -7.02
N CYS A 159 -1.44 -18.88 -5.96
CA CYS A 159 -1.68 -19.31 -4.58
C CYS A 159 -3.17 -19.56 -4.34
N ALA A 160 -4.04 -18.62 -4.73
CA ALA A 160 -5.49 -18.76 -4.61
C ALA A 160 -6.04 -19.98 -5.36
N LEU A 161 -5.56 -20.24 -6.59
CA LEU A 161 -5.95 -21.44 -7.35
C LEU A 161 -5.55 -22.74 -6.65
N ILE A 162 -4.32 -22.79 -6.12
CA ILE A 162 -3.81 -23.95 -5.39
C ILE A 162 -4.59 -24.13 -4.08
N SER A 163 -4.87 -23.06 -3.34
CA SER A 163 -5.67 -23.11 -2.11
C SER A 163 -7.07 -23.69 -2.36
N ILE A 164 -7.76 -23.21 -3.39
CA ILE A 164 -9.09 -23.74 -3.79
C ILE A 164 -8.97 -25.24 -4.13
N TYR A 165 -7.96 -25.61 -4.90
CA TYR A 165 -7.74 -27.01 -5.28
C TYR A 165 -7.47 -27.92 -4.08
N VAL A 166 -6.65 -27.46 -3.12
CA VAL A 166 -6.33 -28.18 -1.88
C VAL A 166 -7.57 -28.41 -1.01
N VAL A 167 -8.46 -27.41 -0.94
CA VAL A 167 -9.71 -27.52 -0.18
C VAL A 167 -10.69 -28.48 -0.86
N LEU A 168 -10.82 -28.42 -2.19
CA LEU A 168 -11.80 -29.22 -2.94
C LEU A 168 -11.38 -30.68 -3.18
N SER A 169 -10.09 -30.93 -3.40
CA SER A 169 -9.58 -32.24 -3.87
C SER A 169 -8.88 -33.04 -2.77
N SER A 170 -9.29 -32.85 -1.52
CA SER A 170 -8.62 -33.45 -0.35
C SER A 170 -8.45 -34.98 -0.53
N GLY A 171 -7.19 -35.42 -0.54
CA GLY A 171 -6.80 -36.80 -0.83
C GLY A 171 -5.44 -37.14 -0.20
N ALA A 172 -4.90 -38.34 -0.44
CA ALA A 172 -3.70 -38.82 0.26
C ALA A 172 -2.43 -37.98 0.00
N LEU A 173 -2.31 -37.36 -1.18
CA LEU A 173 -1.17 -36.53 -1.60
C LEU A 173 -1.36 -35.04 -1.30
N ILE A 174 -2.60 -34.57 -1.13
CA ILE A 174 -2.94 -33.16 -0.96
C ILE A 174 -3.88 -33.05 0.24
N SER A 175 -3.30 -32.60 1.35
CA SER A 175 -4.00 -32.38 2.61
C SER A 175 -4.25 -30.88 2.85
N PRO A 176 -5.35 -30.52 3.52
CA PRO A 176 -5.57 -29.15 4.03
C PRO A 176 -4.41 -28.61 4.89
N LYS A 177 -3.55 -29.48 5.42
CA LYS A 177 -2.32 -29.11 6.14
C LYS A 177 -1.31 -28.31 5.31
N HIS A 178 -1.42 -28.30 3.97
CA HIS A 178 -0.58 -27.48 3.10
C HIS A 178 -1.10 -26.04 2.96
N LEU A 179 -2.35 -25.76 3.36
CA LEU A 179 -2.95 -24.44 3.24
C LEU A 179 -2.13 -23.33 3.94
N PRO A 180 -1.56 -23.54 5.14
CA PRO A 180 -0.74 -22.50 5.76
C PRO A 180 0.57 -22.20 5.04
N VAL A 181 1.14 -23.18 4.33
CA VAL A 181 2.33 -22.95 3.51
C VAL A 181 1.98 -22.07 2.31
N ILE A 182 0.83 -22.33 1.69
CA ILE A 182 0.32 -21.51 0.58
C ILE A 182 0.00 -20.09 1.07
N ALA A 183 -0.64 -19.96 2.23
CA ALA A 183 -0.91 -18.65 2.84
C ALA A 183 0.38 -17.87 3.14
N ALA A 184 1.44 -18.55 3.60
CA ALA A 184 2.74 -17.92 3.83
C ALA A 184 3.38 -17.42 2.51
N LEU A 185 3.29 -18.20 1.43
CA LEU A 185 3.76 -17.79 0.10
C LEU A 185 2.93 -16.62 -0.46
N ASP A 186 1.63 -16.63 -0.22
CA ASP A 186 0.73 -15.57 -0.64
C ASP A 186 1.01 -14.25 0.10
N LEU A 187 1.19 -14.30 1.42
CA LEU A 187 1.62 -13.16 2.24
C LEU A 187 2.99 -12.62 1.81
N CYS A 188 3.90 -13.50 1.41
CA CYS A 188 5.18 -13.11 0.81
C CYS A 188 4.98 -12.30 -0.48
N ASN A 189 4.13 -12.78 -1.39
CA ASN A 189 3.79 -12.04 -2.62
C ASN A 189 3.13 -10.70 -2.30
N ALA A 190 2.17 -10.70 -1.41
CA ALA A 190 1.45 -9.50 -0.99
C ALA A 190 2.40 -8.47 -0.34
N ALA A 191 3.40 -8.89 0.43
CA ALA A 191 4.42 -7.98 0.96
C ALA A 191 5.25 -7.30 -0.13
N VAL A 192 5.67 -8.03 -1.16
CA VAL A 192 6.39 -7.44 -2.31
C VAL A 192 5.51 -6.43 -3.05
N ALA A 193 4.26 -6.81 -3.34
CA ALA A 193 3.30 -5.93 -4.02
C ALA A 193 2.99 -4.67 -3.19
N SER A 194 2.83 -4.83 -1.87
CA SER A 194 2.50 -3.75 -0.94
C SER A 194 3.63 -2.75 -0.80
N ALA A 195 4.87 -3.22 -0.62
CA ALA A 195 6.04 -2.33 -0.57
C ALA A 195 6.15 -1.48 -1.85
N SER A 196 5.81 -2.06 -2.99
CA SER A 196 5.79 -1.40 -4.30
C SER A 196 4.63 -0.43 -4.44
N ALA A 197 3.44 -0.77 -3.96
CA ALA A 197 2.30 0.13 -3.96
C ALA A 197 2.57 1.37 -3.09
N TYR A 198 3.17 1.20 -1.90
CA TYR A 198 3.51 2.31 -1.01
C TYR A 198 4.60 3.24 -1.56
N SER A 199 5.47 2.77 -2.46
CA SER A 199 6.45 3.63 -3.13
C SER A 199 5.86 4.38 -4.33
N ILE A 200 5.02 3.70 -5.13
CA ILE A 200 4.42 4.28 -6.34
C ILE A 200 3.37 5.33 -6.00
N VAL A 201 2.54 5.09 -4.98
CA VAL A 201 1.42 6.00 -4.66
C VAL A 201 1.85 7.45 -4.42
N PRO A 202 2.90 7.75 -3.62
CA PRO A 202 3.42 9.11 -3.50
C PRO A 202 4.01 9.69 -4.80
N GLU A 203 4.55 8.84 -5.68
CA GLU A 203 5.14 9.24 -6.96
C GLU A 203 4.08 9.61 -8.01
N LEU A 204 2.86 9.10 -7.89
CA LEU A 204 1.74 9.44 -8.79
C LEU A 204 1.29 10.91 -8.67
N PHE A 205 1.62 11.58 -7.56
CA PHE A 205 1.21 12.95 -7.30
C PHE A 205 2.38 13.93 -7.42
N PRO A 206 2.14 15.14 -7.97
CA PRO A 206 3.08 16.22 -7.80
C PRO A 206 3.23 16.53 -6.30
N GLN A 207 4.39 17.02 -5.90
CA GLN A 207 4.74 17.22 -4.48
C GLN A 207 3.71 18.02 -3.67
N LYS A 208 3.10 19.05 -4.28
CA LYS A 208 2.03 19.86 -3.66
C LYS A 208 0.75 19.09 -3.29
N ASP A 209 0.49 18.01 -4.02
CA ASP A 209 -0.71 17.17 -3.88
C ASP A 209 -0.40 15.85 -3.17
N ARG A 210 0.89 15.48 -3.08
CA ARG A 210 1.36 14.21 -2.53
C ARG A 210 0.82 13.93 -1.14
N ILE A 211 0.97 14.85 -0.19
CA ILE A 211 0.53 14.63 1.20
C ILE A 211 -0.98 14.38 1.27
N MET A 212 -1.76 15.17 0.53
CA MET A 212 -3.21 15.04 0.53
C MET A 212 -3.67 13.77 -0.22
N GLY A 213 -3.07 13.48 -1.37
CA GLY A 213 -3.39 12.31 -2.19
C GLY A 213 -3.07 11.01 -1.44
N THR A 214 -1.88 10.89 -0.85
CA THR A 214 -1.49 9.70 -0.08
C THR A 214 -2.37 9.52 1.15
N ALA A 215 -2.75 10.60 1.84
CA ALA A 215 -3.67 10.54 2.97
C ALA A 215 -5.07 10.06 2.57
N LEU A 216 -5.63 10.58 1.48
CA LEU A 216 -6.95 10.16 0.98
C LEU A 216 -6.95 8.69 0.52
N ILE A 217 -5.88 8.25 -0.14
CA ILE A 217 -5.70 6.86 -0.53
C ILE A 217 -5.59 5.97 0.70
N GLY A 218 -4.76 6.35 1.68
CA GLY A 218 -4.63 5.61 2.94
C GLY A 218 -5.94 5.52 3.73
N MET A 219 -6.73 6.59 3.76
CA MET A 219 -8.07 6.55 4.36
C MET A 219 -8.99 5.58 3.60
N THR A 220 -8.98 5.63 2.27
CA THR A 220 -9.81 4.74 1.43
C THR A 220 -9.43 3.27 1.63
N GLN A 221 -8.13 2.97 1.62
CA GLN A 221 -7.61 1.62 1.84
C GLN A 221 -7.97 1.11 3.24
N ASN A 222 -7.79 1.91 4.29
CA ASN A 222 -8.15 1.49 5.65
C ASN A 222 -9.66 1.30 5.85
N LEU A 223 -10.49 2.18 5.27
CA LEU A 223 -11.94 2.01 5.30
C LEU A 223 -12.34 0.71 4.61
N PHE A 224 -11.85 0.48 3.40
CA PHE A 224 -12.14 -0.72 2.65
C PHE A 224 -11.67 -1.98 3.40
N GLY A 225 -10.45 -1.98 3.95
CA GLY A 225 -9.93 -3.08 4.75
C GLY A 225 -10.73 -3.36 6.01
N GLY A 226 -11.12 -2.30 6.74
CA GLY A 226 -11.98 -2.41 7.91
C GLY A 226 -13.35 -3.00 7.60
N PHE A 227 -13.97 -2.57 6.49
CA PHE A 227 -15.23 -3.17 6.02
C PHE A 227 -15.03 -4.62 5.60
N LEU A 228 -14.00 -4.91 4.80
CA LEU A 228 -13.72 -6.24 4.29
C LEU A 228 -13.48 -7.23 5.42
N THR A 229 -12.63 -6.88 6.39
CA THR A 229 -12.37 -7.74 7.56
C THR A 229 -13.66 -8.01 8.34
N THR A 230 -14.47 -6.98 8.60
CA THR A 230 -15.74 -7.13 9.32
C THR A 230 -16.70 -8.11 8.63
N ILE A 231 -16.76 -8.12 7.29
CA ILE A 231 -17.66 -9.01 6.54
C ILE A 231 -17.01 -10.36 6.17
N ALA A 232 -15.68 -10.45 6.16
CA ALA A 232 -14.95 -11.61 5.66
C ALA A 232 -15.22 -12.87 6.48
N LEU A 233 -15.13 -12.78 7.82
CA LEU A 233 -15.34 -13.93 8.68
C LEU A 233 -16.79 -14.47 8.61
N PRO A 234 -17.85 -13.64 8.70
CA PRO A 234 -19.23 -14.10 8.48
C PRO A 234 -19.42 -14.77 7.11
N LEU A 235 -18.89 -14.18 6.03
CA LEU A 235 -19.02 -14.75 4.68
C LEU A 235 -18.26 -16.07 4.54
N MET A 236 -17.04 -16.16 5.08
CA MET A 236 -16.25 -17.39 5.08
C MET A 236 -16.96 -18.52 5.84
N ASN A 237 -17.57 -18.22 6.98
CA ASN A 237 -18.32 -19.20 7.76
C ASN A 237 -19.63 -19.64 7.09
N GLN A 238 -20.28 -18.76 6.32
CA GLN A 238 -21.52 -19.09 5.61
C GLN A 238 -21.30 -19.81 4.28
N TRP A 239 -20.29 -19.39 3.51
CA TRP A 239 -20.09 -19.86 2.13
C TRP A 239 -19.02 -20.94 2.00
N GLY A 240 -18.18 -21.12 3.02
CA GLY A 240 -16.98 -21.93 2.93
C GLY A 240 -15.80 -21.12 2.40
N ILE A 241 -14.59 -21.54 2.79
CA ILE A 241 -13.34 -20.88 2.42
C ILE A 241 -13.10 -20.94 0.90
N GLU A 242 -13.52 -22.00 0.24
CA GLU A 242 -13.35 -22.22 -1.20
C GLU A 242 -14.13 -21.20 -2.04
N LYS A 243 -15.37 -20.89 -1.66
CA LYS A 243 -16.20 -19.90 -2.36
C LYS A 243 -15.72 -18.48 -2.07
N PHE A 244 -15.28 -18.22 -0.84
CA PHE A 244 -14.69 -16.95 -0.45
C PHE A 244 -13.40 -16.66 -1.24
N GLN A 245 -12.49 -17.63 -1.33
CA GLN A 245 -11.28 -17.54 -2.14
C GLN A 245 -11.59 -17.41 -3.65
N SER A 246 -12.66 -18.05 -4.15
CA SER A 246 -13.09 -17.90 -5.54
C SER A 246 -13.53 -16.46 -5.87
N LEU A 247 -14.18 -15.76 -4.93
CA LEU A 247 -14.51 -14.34 -5.08
C LEU A 247 -13.24 -13.49 -5.18
N PHE A 248 -12.27 -13.73 -4.31
CA PHE A 248 -10.98 -13.01 -4.31
C PHE A 248 -10.23 -13.26 -5.61
N LEU A 249 -10.19 -14.51 -6.10
CA LEU A 249 -9.59 -14.85 -7.39
C LEU A 249 -10.21 -14.06 -8.56
N ARG A 250 -11.53 -13.86 -8.57
CA ARG A 250 -12.20 -13.04 -9.62
C ARG A 250 -11.76 -11.58 -9.52
N ILE A 251 -11.67 -11.06 -8.31
CA ILE A 251 -11.18 -9.70 -8.05
C ILE A 251 -9.73 -9.55 -8.53
N TYR A 252 -8.85 -10.49 -8.19
CA TYR A 252 -7.45 -10.47 -8.62
C TYR A 252 -7.27 -10.59 -10.14
N ARG A 253 -8.11 -11.39 -10.82
CA ARG A 253 -8.10 -11.44 -12.28
C ARG A 253 -8.50 -10.10 -12.89
N LEU A 254 -9.56 -9.46 -12.39
CA LEU A 254 -9.95 -8.14 -12.82
C LEU A 254 -8.85 -7.11 -12.52
N TYR A 255 -8.24 -7.17 -11.34
CA TYR A 255 -7.12 -6.32 -10.96
C TYR A 255 -5.93 -6.49 -11.91
N ALA A 256 -5.51 -7.72 -12.19
CA ALA A 256 -4.41 -8.01 -13.10
C ALA A 256 -4.68 -7.54 -14.54
N ILE A 257 -5.90 -7.72 -15.05
CA ILE A 257 -6.30 -7.22 -16.38
C ILE A 257 -6.25 -5.70 -16.42
N ASN A 258 -6.86 -5.01 -15.45
CA ASN A 258 -6.84 -3.56 -15.38
C ASN A 258 -5.42 -3.01 -15.19
N LEU A 259 -4.56 -3.71 -14.44
CA LEU A 259 -3.16 -3.31 -14.25
C LEU A 259 -2.34 -3.44 -15.54
N LEU A 260 -2.68 -4.39 -16.42
CA LEU A 260 -2.11 -4.53 -17.76
C LEU A 260 -2.64 -3.46 -18.72
N GLU A 261 -3.91 -3.04 -18.60
CA GLU A 261 -4.51 -1.97 -19.43
C GLU A 261 -4.05 -0.56 -19.04
N VAL A 262 -4.00 -0.25 -17.74
CA VAL A 262 -3.47 1.02 -17.22
C VAL A 262 -1.98 1.18 -17.59
N GLN A 263 -1.32 0.09 -17.93
CA GLN A 263 0.08 0.03 -18.29
C GLN A 263 0.44 0.75 -19.60
N GLU A 264 -0.49 0.87 -20.55
CA GLU A 264 -0.28 1.70 -21.75
C GLU A 264 -0.11 3.18 -21.41
N TYR A 265 -0.61 3.61 -20.25
CA TYR A 265 -0.57 5.01 -19.81
C TYR A 265 0.61 5.35 -18.90
N ILE A 266 1.20 4.36 -18.23
CA ILE A 266 2.32 4.58 -17.29
C ILE A 266 3.67 4.73 -18.02
N HIS A 267 3.80 4.26 -19.27
CA HIS A 267 5.00 4.49 -20.09
C HIS A 267 5.22 5.95 -20.53
N LEU A 268 4.33 6.88 -20.15
CA LEU A 268 4.39 8.31 -20.47
C LEU A 268 4.97 9.18 -19.34
N TYR A 269 5.51 8.57 -18.28
CA TYR A 269 6.24 9.26 -17.21
C TYR A 269 7.63 8.66 -16.98
#